data_AF-A0A7R8ZLV3-F1
#
_entry.id   AF-A0A7R8ZLV3-F1
#
_cell.length_a   1.000
_cell.length_b   1.000
_cell.length_c   1.000
_cell.angle_alpha   90.00
_cell.angle_beta   90.00
_cell.angle_gamma   90.00
#
_symmetry.space_group_name_H-M   'P 1'
#
loop_
_entity.id
_entity.type
_entity.pdbx_description
1 polymer ?
#
loop_
_entity_poly.entity_id
_entity_poly.type
_entity_poly.pdbx_seq_one_letter_code
_entity_poly.pdbx_strand_id
1 'polypeptide(L)'
;MLCVTRWNTPFSRRPTSRKSDEGDFGEVAYSVLYNRCLNDGNFTIAQVNEKLDAIAINNTTQKPGVNTIDRVFTRSSHIILGEPVLKQLVEKDLVSMLHGMSAREQKLLIRVILKQVRFGLGTTGTLHAFHPDAKDLYDVCNSLRKVCATLHDPTVRLHEIGIQLFTAFRPMLAERGAMDKLEKQLDCTKFYQETKHDGERFQLHKNGEEYMYFSR
;
A
#
# COMPACT_ATOMS: atom_id res chain seq x y z
N MET A 1 -2.86 2.13 30.10
CA MET A 1 -1.67 1.78 29.28
C MET A 1 -1.05 3.10 28.83
N LEU A 2 0.16 3.43 29.29
CA LEU A 2 0.84 4.65 28.84
C LEU A 2 1.54 4.39 27.50
N CYS A 3 1.43 5.36 26.59
CA CYS A 3 2.12 5.35 25.32
C CYS A 3 2.87 6.65 25.15
N VAL A 4 4.12 6.58 24.69
CA VAL A 4 4.98 7.74 24.48
C VAL A 4 4.96 8.10 22.99
N THR A 5 4.75 9.37 22.67
CA THR A 5 4.76 9.89 21.30
C THR A 5 6.19 10.10 20.84
N ARG A 6 6.70 9.18 20.02
CA ARG A 6 8.00 9.34 19.34
C ARG A 6 7.82 8.98 17.87
N TRP A 7 8.52 9.68 16.99
CA TRP A 7 8.67 9.29 15.58
C TRP A 7 9.46 7.99 15.49
N ASN A 8 8.82 6.86 15.78
CA ASN A 8 9.41 5.55 15.56
C ASN A 8 8.96 5.03 14.20
N THR A 9 9.95 4.76 13.35
CA THR A 9 9.79 3.84 12.23
C THR A 9 9.41 2.47 12.78
N PRO A 10 8.32 1.83 12.31
CA PRO A 10 8.01 0.48 12.74
C PRO A 10 9.07 -0.46 12.16
N PHE A 11 9.99 -0.92 13.00
CA PHE A 11 10.79 -2.10 12.71
C PHE A 11 9.85 -3.31 12.74
N SER A 12 9.22 -3.63 11.61
CA SER A 12 8.52 -4.89 11.43
C SER A 12 9.57 -6.00 11.30
N ARG A 13 10.08 -6.49 12.43
CA ARG A 13 10.80 -7.77 12.45
C ARG A 13 9.74 -8.88 12.46
N ARG A 14 9.32 -9.32 11.28
CA ARG A 14 8.77 -10.69 11.18
C ARG A 14 9.91 -11.65 11.57
N PRO A 15 9.66 -12.61 12.47
CA PRO A 15 10.64 -13.65 12.72
C PRO A 15 10.88 -14.41 11.42
N THR A 16 12.14 -14.48 10.99
CA THR A 16 12.57 -15.35 9.89
C THR A 16 12.54 -16.78 10.40
N SER A 17 11.41 -17.49 10.27
CA SER A 17 11.43 -18.94 10.37
C SER A 17 12.15 -19.51 9.14
N ARG A 18 13.08 -20.41 9.40
CA ARG A 18 13.81 -21.15 8.37
C ARG A 18 12.91 -22.26 7.82
N LYS A 19 12.89 -22.37 6.48
CA LYS A 19 12.57 -23.56 5.67
C LYS A 19 11.29 -24.33 6.02
N SER A 20 10.16 -23.80 5.60
CA SER A 20 9.22 -24.58 4.81
C SER A 20 8.60 -23.64 3.77
N ASP A 21 8.53 -24.06 2.50
CA ASP A 21 7.80 -23.30 1.45
C ASP A 21 6.28 -23.32 1.69
N GLU A 22 5.85 -23.91 2.81
CA GLU A 22 4.47 -23.96 3.29
C GLU A 22 4.01 -22.56 3.68
N GLY A 23 3.14 -21.99 2.85
CA GLY A 23 2.54 -20.68 3.06
C GLY A 23 3.02 -19.58 2.11
N ASP A 24 3.85 -19.87 1.11
CA ASP A 24 4.04 -18.99 -0.05
C ASP A 24 3.35 -19.57 -1.31
N PHE A 25 2.13 -19.11 -1.57
CA PHE A 25 1.37 -19.55 -2.73
C PHE A 25 2.10 -19.25 -4.05
N GLY A 26 2.90 -18.18 -4.12
CA GLY A 26 3.68 -17.86 -5.32
C GLY A 26 4.76 -18.90 -5.60
N GLU A 27 5.40 -19.45 -4.57
CA GLU A 27 6.42 -20.50 -4.71
C GLU A 27 5.82 -21.85 -5.11
N VAL A 28 4.68 -22.19 -4.51
CA VAL A 28 3.92 -23.41 -4.85
C VAL A 28 3.45 -23.34 -6.30
N ALA A 29 2.86 -22.21 -6.71
CA ALA A 29 2.42 -21.99 -8.08
C ALA A 29 3.59 -22.08 -9.08
N TYR A 30 4.73 -21.49 -8.76
CA TYR A 30 5.93 -21.59 -9.58
C TYR A 30 6.36 -23.03 -9.81
N SER A 31 6.42 -23.86 -8.76
CA SER A 31 6.80 -25.28 -8.87
C SER A 31 5.88 -26.08 -9.80
N VAL A 32 4.58 -25.75 -9.83
CA VAL A 32 3.60 -26.39 -10.73
C VAL A 32 3.73 -25.90 -12.16
N LEU A 33 4.04 -24.61 -12.34
CA LEU A 33 4.07 -23.93 -13.64
C LEU A 33 5.42 -24.02 -14.34
N TYR A 34 6.50 -24.29 -13.60
CA TYR A 34 7.88 -24.30 -14.11
C TYR A 34 8.05 -25.19 -15.35
N ASN A 35 7.49 -26.39 -15.33
CA ASN A 35 7.57 -27.34 -16.45
C ASN A 35 6.45 -27.15 -17.50
N ARG A 36 5.46 -26.28 -17.23
CA ARG A 36 4.27 -26.10 -18.08
C ARG A 36 4.33 -24.84 -18.93
N CYS A 37 4.99 -23.79 -18.44
CA CYS A 37 5.12 -22.50 -19.10
C CYS A 37 6.55 -22.33 -19.61
N LEU A 38 6.81 -22.79 -20.84
CA LEU A 38 8.10 -22.69 -21.52
C LEU A 38 8.27 -21.38 -22.33
N ASN A 39 7.24 -20.52 -22.35
CA ASN A 39 7.24 -19.29 -23.12
C ASN A 39 7.95 -18.16 -22.36
N ASP A 40 8.78 -17.40 -23.06
CA ASP A 40 9.33 -16.14 -22.57
C ASP A 40 8.24 -15.06 -22.54
N GLY A 41 8.22 -14.26 -21.46
CA GLY A 41 7.23 -13.20 -21.27
C GLY A 41 7.37 -12.10 -22.30
N ASN A 42 6.25 -11.66 -22.87
CA ASN A 42 6.20 -10.54 -23.84
C ASN A 42 5.53 -9.28 -23.26
N PHE A 43 5.38 -9.19 -21.94
CA PHE A 43 4.68 -8.09 -21.30
C PHE A 43 5.63 -7.03 -20.76
N THR A 44 5.35 -5.78 -21.12
CA THR A 44 5.99 -4.61 -20.48
C THR A 44 5.32 -4.31 -19.13
N ILE A 45 6.06 -3.69 -18.21
CA ILE A 45 5.54 -3.28 -16.88
C ILE A 45 4.32 -2.36 -17.03
N ALA A 46 4.32 -1.47 -18.03
CA ALA A 46 3.20 -0.58 -18.32
C ALA A 46 1.93 -1.36 -18.68
N GLN A 47 2.04 -2.36 -19.57
CA GLN A 47 0.92 -3.23 -19.96
C GLN A 47 0.41 -4.07 -18.79
N VAL A 48 1.31 -4.56 -17.93
CA VAL A 48 0.91 -5.30 -16.71
C VAL A 48 0.11 -4.40 -15.79
N ASN A 49 0.57 -3.16 -15.54
CA ASN A 49 -0.15 -2.21 -14.71
C ASN A 49 -1.52 -1.84 -15.30
N GLU A 50 -1.59 -1.58 -16.60
CA GLU A 50 -2.86 -1.27 -17.28
C GLU A 50 -3.89 -2.40 -17.13
N LYS A 51 -3.45 -3.66 -17.28
CA LYS A 51 -4.33 -4.83 -17.05
C LYS A 51 -4.71 -4.99 -15.58
N LEU A 52 -3.81 -4.74 -14.63
CA LEU A 52 -4.12 -4.75 -13.20
C LEU A 52 -5.13 -3.66 -12.83
N ASP A 53 -5.01 -2.47 -13.43
CA ASP A 53 -5.96 -1.37 -13.26
C ASP A 53 -7.34 -1.75 -13.82
N ALA A 54 -7.39 -2.38 -15.00
CA ALA A 54 -8.63 -2.90 -15.57
C ALA A 54 -9.30 -3.95 -14.67
N ILE A 55 -8.53 -4.91 -14.13
CA ILE A 55 -9.02 -5.91 -13.16
C ILE A 55 -9.57 -5.23 -11.90
N ALA A 56 -8.88 -4.21 -11.38
CA ALA A 56 -9.32 -3.48 -10.20
C ALA A 56 -10.66 -2.76 -10.46
N ILE A 57 -10.79 -2.06 -11.59
CA ILE A 57 -12.02 -1.37 -12.00
C ILE A 57 -13.18 -2.37 -12.13
N ASN A 58 -12.97 -3.45 -12.88
CA ASN A 58 -13.98 -4.49 -13.11
C ASN A 58 -14.42 -5.21 -11.81
N ASN A 59 -13.58 -5.21 -10.78
CA ASN A 59 -13.92 -5.72 -9.46
C ASN A 59 -14.68 -4.70 -8.60
N THR A 60 -14.37 -3.40 -8.70
CA THR A 60 -15.12 -2.35 -7.96
C THR A 60 -16.57 -2.22 -8.42
N THR A 61 -16.83 -2.40 -9.71
CA THR A 61 -18.18 -2.39 -10.29
C THR A 61 -19.06 -3.55 -9.80
N GLN A 62 -18.46 -4.58 -9.17
CA GLN A 62 -19.17 -5.74 -8.62
C GLN A 62 -19.60 -5.57 -7.15
N LYS A 63 -19.12 -4.57 -6.41
CA LYS A 63 -19.48 -4.41 -4.98
C LYS A 63 -20.63 -3.43 -4.81
N PRO A 64 -21.90 -3.87 -4.63
CA PRO A 64 -23.04 -2.98 -4.37
C PRO A 64 -23.04 -2.30 -2.99
N GLY A 65 -21.92 -2.30 -2.24
CA GLY A 65 -21.89 -1.89 -0.82
C GLY A 65 -20.79 -0.93 -0.39
N VAL A 66 -19.92 -0.43 -1.28
CA VAL A 66 -18.84 0.51 -0.92
C VAL A 66 -18.85 1.67 -1.89
N ASN A 67 -19.93 2.46 -1.89
CA ASN A 67 -20.03 3.76 -2.57
C ASN A 67 -21.20 4.53 -1.93
N THR A 68 -21.01 5.09 -0.73
CA THR A 68 -22.07 5.91 -0.08
C THR A 68 -21.75 7.40 -0.09
N ILE A 69 -20.66 7.85 -0.72
CA ILE A 69 -20.34 9.29 -0.77
C ILE A 69 -20.17 9.85 -2.19
N ASP A 70 -19.87 9.01 -3.20
CA ASP A 70 -19.70 9.47 -4.60
C ASP A 70 -20.92 9.29 -5.51
N ARG A 71 -22.10 8.92 -4.97
CA ARG A 71 -23.29 8.65 -5.82
C ARG A 71 -23.98 9.91 -6.40
N VAL A 72 -23.40 11.10 -6.25
CA VAL A 72 -24.04 12.33 -6.75
C VAL A 72 -23.69 12.66 -8.20
N PHE A 73 -22.64 12.08 -8.81
CA PHE A 73 -22.16 12.62 -10.12
C PHE A 73 -22.28 11.75 -11.38
N THR A 74 -22.79 10.52 -11.34
CA THR A 74 -23.00 9.73 -12.58
C THR A 74 -24.37 9.05 -12.63
N ARG A 75 -25.44 9.85 -12.61
CA ARG A 75 -26.72 9.46 -13.24
C ARG A 75 -26.67 9.81 -14.73
N SER A 76 -26.09 8.92 -15.54
CA SER A 76 -26.58 8.64 -16.91
C SER A 76 -25.74 7.57 -17.58
N SER A 77 -26.09 6.31 -17.34
CA SER A 77 -26.42 5.33 -18.37
C SER A 77 -26.59 3.96 -17.72
N HIS A 78 -27.82 3.49 -17.77
CA HIS A 78 -28.23 2.13 -17.44
C HIS A 78 -27.40 1.14 -18.29
N ILE A 79 -26.48 0.40 -17.69
CA ILE A 79 -26.17 -0.95 -18.14
C ILE A 79 -26.07 -1.83 -16.91
N ILE A 80 -27.13 -2.60 -16.66
CA ILE A 80 -27.09 -3.74 -15.75
C ILE A 80 -26.31 -4.84 -16.49
N LEU A 81 -24.98 -4.75 -16.50
CA LEU A 81 -24.17 -5.94 -16.76
C LEU A 81 -24.22 -6.75 -15.48
N GLY A 82 -25.06 -7.79 -15.49
CA GLY A 82 -25.27 -8.64 -14.32
C GLY A 82 -23.94 -9.14 -13.73
N GLU A 83 -23.92 -9.32 -12.41
CA GLU A 83 -22.80 -9.88 -11.65
C GLU A 83 -22.04 -11.05 -12.32
N PRO A 84 -22.68 -12.01 -13.06
CA PRO A 84 -21.92 -13.06 -13.75
C PRO A 84 -20.99 -12.57 -14.87
N VAL A 85 -21.29 -11.46 -15.53
CA VAL A 85 -20.52 -10.97 -16.70
C VAL A 85 -19.20 -10.33 -16.26
N LEU A 86 -19.22 -9.53 -15.19
CA LEU A 86 -18.02 -8.84 -14.70
C LEU A 86 -17.00 -9.82 -14.10
N LYS A 87 -17.47 -10.90 -13.45
CA LYS A 87 -16.59 -11.97 -12.96
C LYS A 87 -15.89 -12.70 -14.12
N GLN A 88 -16.61 -12.96 -15.21
CA GLN A 88 -16.04 -13.55 -16.42
C GLN A 88 -14.99 -12.65 -17.07
N LEU A 89 -15.17 -11.33 -17.02
CA LEU A 89 -14.17 -10.38 -17.53
C LEU A 89 -12.89 -10.40 -16.72
N VAL A 90 -12.98 -10.38 -15.38
CA VAL A 90 -11.79 -10.48 -14.50
C VAL A 90 -11.06 -11.81 -14.73
N GLU A 91 -11.79 -12.91 -14.82
CA GLU A 91 -11.20 -14.23 -15.09
C GLU A 91 -10.53 -14.26 -16.46
N LYS A 92 -11.20 -13.76 -17.50
CA LYS A 92 -10.65 -13.65 -18.86
C LYS A 92 -9.38 -12.81 -18.90
N ASP A 93 -9.36 -11.67 -18.21
CA ASP A 93 -8.19 -10.78 -18.16
C ASP A 93 -7.01 -11.45 -17.45
N LEU A 94 -7.24 -12.08 -16.31
CA LEU A 94 -6.22 -12.84 -15.58
C LEU A 94 -5.68 -14.00 -16.42
N VAL A 95 -6.57 -14.78 -17.06
CA VAL A 95 -6.20 -15.89 -17.93
C VAL A 95 -5.38 -15.39 -19.13
N SER A 96 -5.74 -14.25 -19.71
CA SER A 96 -4.97 -13.64 -20.80
C SER A 96 -3.55 -13.25 -20.39
N MET A 97 -3.37 -12.79 -19.14
CA MET A 97 -2.05 -12.45 -18.59
C MET A 97 -1.22 -13.71 -18.33
N LEU A 98 -1.81 -14.71 -17.68
CA LEU A 98 -1.10 -15.94 -17.33
C LEU A 98 -0.59 -16.70 -18.56
N HIS A 99 -1.35 -16.72 -19.66
CA HIS A 99 -0.91 -17.39 -20.89
C HIS A 99 0.32 -16.74 -21.57
N GLY A 100 0.51 -15.44 -21.41
CA GLY A 100 1.61 -14.71 -22.07
C GLY A 100 2.80 -14.38 -21.16
N MET A 101 2.82 -14.90 -19.92
CA MET A 101 3.89 -14.67 -18.95
C MET A 101 4.63 -15.97 -18.64
N SER A 102 5.94 -15.87 -18.41
CA SER A 102 6.77 -16.99 -17.95
C SER A 102 6.41 -17.40 -16.51
N ALA A 103 6.76 -18.63 -16.11
CA ALA A 103 6.49 -19.12 -14.76
C ALA A 103 7.06 -18.19 -13.67
N ARG A 104 8.23 -17.58 -13.90
CA ARG A 104 8.87 -16.64 -12.97
C ARG A 104 8.11 -15.33 -12.84
N GLU A 105 7.60 -14.80 -13.95
CA GLU A 105 6.79 -13.57 -13.93
C GLU A 105 5.43 -13.82 -13.31
N GLN A 106 4.80 -14.97 -13.58
CA GLN A 106 3.53 -15.36 -12.94
C GLN A 106 3.69 -15.44 -11.41
N LYS A 107 4.79 -16.00 -10.91
CA LYS A 107 5.14 -15.99 -9.48
C LYS A 107 5.20 -14.57 -8.90
N LEU A 108 5.83 -13.64 -9.61
CA LEU A 108 5.91 -12.23 -9.16
C LEU A 108 4.54 -11.55 -9.23
N LEU A 109 3.77 -11.79 -10.28
CA LEU A 109 2.41 -11.27 -10.44
C LEU A 109 1.52 -11.72 -9.29
N ILE A 110 1.54 -13.01 -8.93
CA ILE A 110 0.79 -13.55 -7.80
C ILE A 110 1.17 -12.82 -6.50
N ARG A 111 2.47 -12.59 -6.26
CA ARG A 111 2.94 -11.83 -5.08
C ARG A 111 2.48 -10.37 -5.09
N VAL A 112 2.40 -9.73 -6.26
CA VAL A 112 1.88 -8.36 -6.41
C VAL A 112 0.37 -8.32 -6.15
N ILE A 113 -0.41 -9.24 -6.72
CA ILE A 113 -1.87 -9.33 -6.52
C ILE A 113 -2.19 -9.58 -5.04
N LEU A 114 -1.46 -10.48 -4.38
CA LEU A 114 -1.59 -10.74 -2.94
C LEU A 114 -1.01 -9.62 -2.07
N LYS A 115 -0.34 -8.62 -2.66
CA LYS A 115 0.37 -7.52 -1.98
C LYS A 115 1.41 -8.00 -0.96
N GLN A 116 2.02 -9.16 -1.21
CA GLN A 116 2.99 -9.80 -0.34
C GLN A 116 4.27 -10.12 -1.12
N VAL A 117 5.16 -9.14 -1.19
CA VAL A 117 6.43 -9.31 -1.89
C VAL A 117 7.54 -9.58 -0.89
N ARG A 118 8.05 -10.82 -0.88
CA ARG A 118 9.06 -11.30 0.08
C ARG A 118 10.49 -11.05 -0.43
N PHE A 119 10.87 -9.79 -0.64
CA PHE A 119 12.24 -9.43 -1.04
C PHE A 119 13.23 -9.31 0.13
N GLY A 120 12.77 -9.47 1.38
CA GLY A 120 13.61 -9.29 2.57
C GLY A 120 13.97 -7.83 2.89
N LEU A 121 13.56 -6.89 2.03
CA LEU A 121 13.67 -5.45 2.26
C LEU A 121 12.35 -4.90 2.81
N GLY A 122 12.43 -4.13 3.89
CA GLY A 122 11.30 -3.35 4.38
C GLY A 122 11.02 -2.15 3.49
N THR A 123 9.82 -1.58 3.58
CA THR A 123 9.42 -0.37 2.84
C THR A 123 10.41 0.78 3.01
N THR A 124 10.90 0.99 4.24
CA THR A 124 11.95 1.98 4.54
C THR A 124 13.23 1.73 3.75
N GLY A 125 13.68 0.48 3.68
CA GLY A 125 14.90 0.12 2.96
C GLY A 125 14.73 0.31 1.45
N THR A 126 13.58 -0.09 0.90
CA THR A 126 13.27 0.11 -0.52
C THR A 126 13.19 1.59 -0.90
N LEU A 127 12.54 2.42 -0.09
CA LEU A 127 12.45 3.86 -0.34
C LEU A 127 13.82 4.54 -0.22
N HIS A 128 14.62 4.18 0.78
CA HIS A 128 15.97 4.71 0.95
C HIS A 128 16.92 4.29 -0.18
N ALA A 129 16.72 3.10 -0.75
CA ALA A 129 17.47 2.66 -1.93
C ALA A 129 17.12 3.46 -3.20
N PHE A 130 15.92 4.06 -3.26
CA PHE A 130 15.50 4.94 -4.35
C PHE A 130 16.06 6.35 -4.17
N HIS A 131 15.82 6.97 -3.01
CA HIS A 131 16.32 8.30 -2.67
C HIS A 131 16.41 8.44 -1.15
N PRO A 132 17.46 9.09 -0.57
CA PRO A 132 17.58 9.26 0.89
C PRO A 132 16.34 9.91 1.53
N ASP A 133 15.81 10.95 0.88
CA ASP A 133 14.63 11.70 1.36
C ASP A 133 13.27 11.07 0.97
N ALA A 134 13.23 9.97 0.21
CA ALA A 134 11.96 9.40 -0.28
C ALA A 134 11.06 8.89 0.85
N LYS A 135 11.65 8.38 1.93
CA LYS A 135 10.90 7.90 3.09
C LYS A 135 10.13 9.04 3.74
N ASP A 136 10.77 10.19 3.94
CA ASP A 136 10.17 11.32 4.65
C ASP A 136 9.10 11.99 3.77
N LEU A 137 9.34 12.10 2.46
CA LEU A 137 8.31 12.55 1.53
C LEU A 137 7.11 11.60 1.50
N TYR A 138 7.35 10.28 1.48
CA TYR A 138 6.27 9.28 1.49
C TYR A 138 5.44 9.34 2.78
N ASP A 139 6.08 9.51 3.93
CA ASP A 139 5.38 9.65 5.22
C ASP A 139 4.48 10.89 5.25
N VAL A 140 4.75 11.91 4.43
CA VAL A 140 3.94 13.13 4.38
C VAL A 140 2.88 13.11 3.27
N CYS A 141 3.08 12.34 2.19
CA CYS A 141 2.17 12.35 1.05
C CYS A 141 1.37 11.05 0.82
N ASN A 142 1.78 9.94 1.43
CA ASN A 142 1.22 8.60 1.24
C ASN A 142 0.97 8.22 -0.24
N SER A 143 1.81 8.72 -1.16
CA SER A 143 1.65 8.55 -2.61
C SER A 143 3.00 8.24 -3.26
N LEU A 144 3.16 6.99 -3.71
CA LEU A 144 4.37 6.56 -4.42
C LEU A 144 4.55 7.31 -5.74
N ARG A 145 3.45 7.62 -6.45
CA ARG A 145 3.50 8.37 -7.71
C ARG A 145 4.13 9.75 -7.51
N LYS A 146 3.71 10.46 -6.46
CA LYS A 146 4.24 11.79 -6.15
C LYS A 146 5.71 11.72 -5.76
N VAL A 147 6.09 10.74 -4.93
CA VAL A 147 7.49 10.50 -4.55
C VAL A 147 8.37 10.25 -5.79
N CYS A 148 7.98 9.33 -6.67
CA CYS A 148 8.75 9.00 -7.86
C CYS A 148 8.81 10.15 -8.87
N ALA A 149 7.77 10.99 -8.97
CA ALA A 149 7.74 12.14 -9.86
C ALA A 149 8.60 13.30 -9.34
N THR A 150 8.59 13.56 -8.04
CA THR A 150 9.37 14.65 -7.42
C THR A 150 10.84 14.29 -7.26
N LEU A 151 11.16 13.07 -6.85
CA LEU A 151 12.52 12.61 -6.54
C LEU A 151 13.09 11.72 -7.65
N HIS A 152 12.88 12.11 -8.91
CA HIS A 152 13.38 11.32 -10.04
C HIS A 152 14.92 11.33 -10.12
N ASP A 153 15.54 12.45 -9.75
CA ASP A 153 16.99 12.59 -9.69
C ASP A 153 17.50 12.28 -8.26
N PRO A 154 18.37 11.27 -8.07
CA PRO A 154 18.90 10.88 -6.76
C PRO A 154 19.80 11.94 -6.10
N THR A 155 20.24 12.94 -6.85
CA THR A 155 21.15 13.98 -6.36
C THR A 155 20.44 15.20 -5.79
N VAL A 156 19.15 15.37 -6.13
CA VAL A 156 18.36 16.56 -5.76
C VAL A 156 17.64 16.34 -4.44
N ARG A 157 18.09 17.04 -3.40
CA ARG A 157 17.50 16.96 -2.06
C ARG A 157 16.41 18.00 -1.83
N LEU A 158 15.34 17.58 -1.16
CA LEU A 158 14.26 18.47 -0.75
C LEU A 158 14.62 19.14 0.58
N HIS A 159 14.58 20.47 0.63
CA HIS A 159 14.93 21.25 1.82
C HIS A 159 13.76 21.38 2.82
N GLU A 160 12.52 21.32 2.33
CA GLU A 160 11.31 21.43 3.16
C GLU A 160 10.32 20.32 2.82
N ILE A 161 10.23 19.31 3.69
CA ILE A 161 9.24 18.25 3.61
C ILE A 161 8.20 18.51 4.70
N GLY A 162 7.07 19.10 4.30
CA GLY A 162 5.99 19.51 5.20
C GLY A 162 4.63 19.00 4.75
N ILE A 163 3.71 18.86 5.72
CA ILE A 163 2.33 18.42 5.48
C ILE A 163 1.63 19.41 4.55
N GLN A 164 0.99 18.88 3.51
CA GLN A 164 0.24 19.65 2.53
C GLN A 164 -1.26 19.45 2.73
N LEU A 165 -2.03 20.51 2.47
CA LEU A 165 -3.48 20.46 2.51
C LEU A 165 -4.01 19.42 1.52
N PHE A 166 -5.08 18.73 1.90
CA PHE A 166 -5.71 17.63 1.12
C PHE A 166 -4.78 16.48 0.72
N THR A 167 -3.67 16.30 1.44
CA THR A 167 -2.78 15.17 1.24
C THR A 167 -2.73 14.33 2.50
N ALA A 168 -3.02 13.03 2.37
CA ALA A 168 -2.91 12.09 3.48
C ALA A 168 -1.46 11.96 3.93
N PHE A 169 -1.20 12.13 5.23
CA PHE A 169 0.10 11.87 5.83
C PHE A 169 0.03 10.68 6.78
N ARG A 170 1.17 10.06 7.05
CA ARG A 170 1.29 8.98 8.02
C ARG A 170 1.15 9.56 9.42
N PRO A 171 0.12 9.16 10.19
CA PRO A 171 -0.07 9.74 11.50
C PRO A 171 1.00 9.24 12.48
N MET A 172 1.45 10.11 13.39
CA MET A 172 2.44 9.75 14.40
C MET A 172 1.95 8.57 15.25
N LEU A 173 2.77 7.54 15.38
CA LEU A 173 2.50 6.38 16.20
C LEU A 173 3.04 6.58 17.62
N ALA A 174 2.48 5.84 18.57
CA ALA A 174 2.94 5.85 19.95
C ALA A 174 3.62 4.53 20.28
N GLU A 175 4.75 4.60 20.98
CA GLU A 175 5.45 3.43 21.48
C GLU A 175 4.83 3.01 22.82
N ARG A 176 4.74 1.70 23.06
CA ARG A 176 4.29 1.18 24.36
C ARG A 176 5.33 1.52 25.43
N GLY A 177 4.94 2.37 26.39
CA GLY A 177 5.79 2.75 27.51
C GLY A 177 5.55 1.87 28.74
N ALA A 178 6.62 1.53 29.44
CA ALA A 178 6.56 1.02 30.82
C ALA A 178 6.78 2.19 31.78
N MET A 179 6.07 2.22 32.91
CA MET A 179 6.14 3.31 33.89
C MET A 179 7.59 3.59 34.31
N ASP A 180 8.34 2.52 34.62
CA ASP A 180 9.73 2.59 35.12
C ASP A 180 10.72 3.17 34.09
N LYS A 181 10.37 3.10 32.80
CA LYS A 181 11.18 3.63 31.70
C LYS A 181 10.70 4.99 31.23
N LEU A 182 9.54 5.45 31.71
CA LEU A 182 8.90 6.67 31.23
C LEU A 182 9.79 7.89 31.48
N GLU A 183 10.31 8.04 32.70
CA GLU A 183 11.18 9.16 33.06
C GLU A 183 12.47 9.17 32.23
N LYS A 184 13.04 7.98 31.97
CA LYS A 184 14.21 7.81 31.10
C LYS A 184 13.92 8.06 29.63
N GLN A 185 12.69 7.80 29.16
CA GLN A 185 12.28 8.00 27.77
C GLN A 185 11.89 9.46 27.49
N LEU A 186 11.45 10.19 28.51
CA LEU A 186 11.02 11.58 28.42
C LEU A 186 12.12 12.59 28.79
N ASP A 187 13.34 12.11 29.07
CA ASP A 187 14.51 12.93 29.39
C ASP A 187 14.22 14.05 30.43
N CYS A 188 13.38 13.74 31.43
CA CYS A 188 12.94 14.68 32.48
C CYS A 188 12.31 16.00 31.95
N THR A 189 11.71 15.97 30.77
CA THR A 189 10.97 17.12 30.21
C THR A 189 9.52 17.15 30.67
N LYS A 190 8.87 18.33 30.60
CA LYS A 190 7.44 18.46 30.86
C LYS A 190 6.66 17.66 29.81
N PHE A 191 5.75 16.80 30.24
CA PHE A 191 4.92 15.98 29.35
C PHE A 191 3.43 16.19 29.61
N TYR A 192 2.61 15.84 28.61
CA TYR A 192 1.16 15.88 28.70
C TYR A 192 0.60 14.46 28.87
N GLN A 193 -0.49 14.35 29.61
CA GLN A 193 -1.24 13.10 29.77
C GLN A 193 -2.64 13.30 29.18
N GLU A 194 -2.96 12.48 28.19
CA GLU A 194 -4.27 12.47 27.53
C GLU A 194 -4.90 11.08 27.62
N THR A 195 -6.23 11.04 27.64
CA THR A 195 -6.97 9.78 27.62
C THR A 195 -6.83 9.13 26.25
N LYS A 196 -6.35 7.88 26.21
CA LYS A 196 -6.37 7.09 24.98
C LYS A 196 -7.82 6.71 24.65
N HIS A 197 -8.42 7.43 23.71
CA HIS A 197 -9.72 7.06 23.15
C HIS A 197 -9.60 5.78 22.32
N ASP A 198 -10.60 4.90 22.43
CA ASP A 198 -10.67 3.65 21.70
C ASP A 198 -11.71 3.75 20.58
N GLY A 199 -11.23 4.16 19.41
CA GLY A 199 -12.03 4.34 18.22
C GLY A 199 -11.16 4.30 16.97
N GLU A 200 -11.76 4.66 15.84
CA GLU A 200 -11.09 4.76 14.55
C GLU A 200 -10.28 6.07 14.48
N ARG A 201 -9.04 5.99 13.98
CA ARG A 201 -8.22 7.20 13.77
C ARG A 201 -8.50 7.74 12.38
N PHE A 202 -8.84 9.02 12.30
CA PHE A 202 -8.99 9.75 11.05
C PHE A 202 -8.27 11.10 11.09
N GLN A 203 -7.97 11.64 9.92
CA GLN A 203 -7.37 12.96 9.70
C GLN A 203 -8.39 13.79 8.93
N LEU A 204 -8.60 15.04 9.37
CA LEU A 204 -9.51 15.98 8.73
C LEU A 204 -8.70 17.12 8.12
N HIS A 205 -8.85 17.34 6.83
CA HIS A 205 -8.34 18.51 6.12
C HIS A 205 -9.54 19.39 5.75
N LYS A 206 -9.46 20.67 6.09
CA LYS A 206 -10.52 21.66 5.82
C LYS A 206 -9.93 22.85 5.07
N ASN A 207 -10.54 23.22 3.95
CA ASN A 207 -10.30 24.48 3.25
C ASN A 207 -11.63 25.19 2.98
N GLY A 208 -11.99 26.19 3.79
CA GLY A 208 -13.30 26.84 3.65
C GLY A 208 -14.45 25.84 3.85
N GLU A 209 -15.18 25.55 2.77
CA GLU A 209 -16.32 24.61 2.73
C GLU A 209 -15.92 23.20 2.28
N GLU A 210 -14.69 22.99 1.84
CA GLU A 210 -14.19 21.68 1.40
C GLU A 210 -13.60 20.91 2.59
N TYR A 211 -14.04 19.66 2.75
CA TYR A 211 -13.59 18.76 3.80
C TYR A 211 -13.12 17.44 3.18
N MET A 212 -11.98 16.94 3.66
CA MET A 212 -11.45 15.64 3.27
C MET A 212 -11.05 14.85 4.51
N TYR A 213 -11.44 13.57 4.52
CA TYR A 213 -11.21 12.65 5.61
C TYR A 213 -10.29 11.54 5.15
N PHE A 214 -9.23 11.26 5.91
CA PHE A 214 -8.32 10.15 5.66
C PHE A 214 -8.28 9.20 6.85
N SER A 215 -8.28 7.89 6.60
CA SER A 215 -8.04 6.89 7.64
C SER A 215 -6.56 6.85 8.03
N ARG A 216 -6.25 6.07 9.07
CA ARG A 216 -4.87 5.65 9.35
C ARG A 216 -4.26 4.86 8.19
#